data_AF-A0AAU6L5F4-F1
#
_entry.id   AF-A0AAU6L5F4-F1
#
_cell.length_a   1.000
_cell.length_b   1.000
_cell.length_c   1.000
_cell.angle_alpha   90.00
_cell.angle_beta   90.00
_cell.angle_gamma   90.00
#
_symmetry.space_group_name_H-M   'P 1'
#
loop_
_entity.id
_entity.type
_entity.pdbx_description
1 polymer ?
#
loop_
_entity_poly.entity_id
_entity_poly.type
_entity_poly.pdbx_seq_one_letter_code
_entity_poly.pdbx_strand_id
1 'polypeptide(L)' 'MAALAVVRDLREHWAPASFEELERFETDVLSGFVLARASAGLADGTIRGDVGHLDQIRTWFGRPLWDMARS' A
#
# COMPACT_ATOMS: atom_id res chain seq x y z
N MET A 1 0.28 -26.47 -12.29
CA MET A 1 1.05 -25.27 -12.70
C MET A 1 0.06 -24.17 -13.04
N ALA A 2 -0.17 -23.21 -12.14
CA ALA A 2 -1.05 -22.09 -12.43
C ALA A 2 -0.24 -20.99 -13.14
N ALA A 3 -0.60 -20.69 -14.39
CA ALA A 3 -0.05 -19.54 -15.09
C ALA A 3 -0.69 -18.27 -14.53
N LEU A 4 0.12 -17.30 -14.10
CA LEU A 4 -0.36 -15.99 -13.66
C LEU A 4 -0.99 -15.23 -14.83
N ALA A 5 -2.13 -14.58 -14.56
CA ALA A 5 -2.72 -13.67 -15.52
C ALA A 5 -1.79 -12.45 -15.73
N VAL A 6 -1.59 -12.06 -16.98
CA VAL A 6 -0.84 -10.84 -17.32
C VAL A 6 -1.70 -9.63 -16.95
N VAL A 7 -1.27 -8.86 -15.97
CA VAL A 7 -1.90 -7.57 -15.61
C VAL A 7 -1.44 -6.52 -16.60
N ARG A 8 -2.36 -6.01 -17.42
CA ARG A 8 -2.11 -4.87 -18.31
C ARG A 8 -2.41 -3.58 -17.56
N ASP A 9 -1.60 -2.56 -17.80
CA ASP A 9 -1.92 -1.21 -17.32
C ASP A 9 -3.14 -0.69 -18.08
N LEU A 10 -4.21 -0.38 -17.35
CA LEU A 10 -5.48 0.14 -17.89
C LEU A 10 -5.60 1.67 -17.74
N ARG A 11 -4.55 2.36 -17.29
CA ARG A 11 -4.61 3.80 -17.03
C ARG A 11 -4.50 4.58 -18.35
N GLU A 12 -5.63 5.08 -18.84
CA GLU A 12 -5.71 5.88 -20.08
C GLU A 12 -5.35 7.37 -19.88
N HIS A 13 -4.29 7.69 -19.10
CA HIS A 13 -3.90 9.05 -18.70
C HIS A 13 -4.65 9.57 -17.46
N TRP A 14 -4.02 9.43 -16.29
CA TRP A 14 -4.50 10.03 -15.04
C TRP A 14 -4.06 11.49 -14.97
N ALA A 15 -4.97 12.39 -14.59
CA ALA A 15 -4.61 13.71 -14.12
C ALA A 15 -3.76 13.59 -12.82
N PRO A 16 -2.91 14.58 -12.49
CA PRO A 16 -2.19 14.58 -11.22
C PRO A 16 -3.20 14.46 -10.06
N ALA A 17 -3.06 13.41 -9.26
CA ALA A 17 -3.91 13.22 -8.09
C ALA A 17 -3.76 14.42 -7.15
N SER A 18 -4.89 14.95 -6.70
CA SER A 18 -4.92 15.92 -5.60
C SER A 18 -4.36 15.30 -4.31
N PHE A 19 -3.99 16.13 -3.35
CA PHE A 19 -3.46 15.66 -2.07
C PHE A 19 -4.47 14.75 -1.33
N GLU A 20 -5.76 15.07 -1.41
CA GLU A 20 -6.84 14.26 -0.83
C GLU A 20 -6.98 12.89 -1.51
N GLU A 21 -6.84 12.82 -2.83
CA GLU A 21 -6.84 11.55 -3.57
C GLU A 21 -5.60 10.70 -3.24
N LEU A 22 -4.46 11.34 -3.01
CA LEU A 22 -3.24 10.69 -2.53
C LEU A 22 -3.41 10.14 -1.11
N GLU A 23 -4.04 10.88 -0.19
CA GLU A 23 -4.34 10.36 1.15
C GLU A 23 -5.29 9.16 1.10
N ARG A 24 -6.32 9.20 0.25
CA ARG A 24 -7.21 8.03 0.06
C ARG A 24 -6.45 6.83 -0.49
N PHE A 25 -5.50 7.05 -1.39
CA PHE A 25 -4.64 6.00 -1.93
C PHE A 25 -3.79 5.29 -0.86
N GLU A 26 -3.45 5.98 0.25
CA GLU A 26 -2.73 5.35 1.37
C GLU A 26 -3.51 4.18 1.98
N THR A 27 -4.84 4.32 2.11
CA THR A 27 -5.71 3.25 2.63
C THR A 27 -5.80 2.08 1.66
N ASP A 28 -5.90 2.35 0.35
CA ASP A 28 -5.95 1.31 -0.68
C ASP A 28 -4.64 0.52 -0.75
N VAL A 29 -3.49 1.20 -0.64
CA VAL A 29 -2.17 0.57 -0.57
C VAL A 29 -2.02 -0.29 0.67
N LEU A 30 -2.41 0.22 1.84
CA LEU A 30 -2.39 -0.56 3.09
C LEU A 30 -3.31 -1.78 3.03
N SER A 31 -4.47 -1.64 2.39
CA SER A 31 -5.40 -2.75 2.17
C SER A 31 -4.79 -3.82 1.25
N GLY A 32 -4.10 -3.40 0.18
CA GLY A 32 -3.34 -4.29 -0.70
C GLY A 32 -2.20 -5.02 0.03
N PHE A 33 -1.47 -4.32 0.91
CA PHE A 33 -0.44 -4.91 1.75
C PHE A 33 -0.99 -6.00 2.68
N VAL A 34 -2.10 -5.71 3.37
CA VAL A 34 -2.79 -6.68 4.23
C VAL A 34 -3.23 -7.90 3.43
N LEU A 35 -3.87 -7.69 2.28
CA LEU A 35 -4.35 -8.76 1.41
C LEU A 35 -3.20 -9.65 0.91
N ALA A 36 -2.08 -9.06 0.49
CA ALA A 36 -0.91 -9.80 0.03
C ALA A 36 -0.33 -10.69 1.13
N ARG A 37 -0.25 -10.19 2.37
CA ARG A 37 0.27 -10.96 3.52
C ARG A 37 -0.69 -12.06 3.96
N ALA A 38 -1.99 -11.77 3.99
CA ALA A 38 -3.01 -12.78 4.26
C ALA A 38 -2.98 -13.89 3.20
N SER A 39 -2.84 -13.52 1.91
CA SER A 39 -2.71 -14.47 0.80
C SER A 39 -1.43 -15.30 0.88
N ALA A 40 -0.36 -14.77 1.48
CA ALA A 40 0.86 -15.49 1.78
C ALA A 40 0.77 -16.39 3.02
N GLY A 41 -0.39 -16.45 3.69
CA GLY A 41 -0.62 -17.30 4.86
C GLY A 41 -0.06 -16.75 6.18
N LEU A 42 0.26 -15.46 6.24
CA LEU A 42 0.72 -14.84 7.48
C LEU A 42 -0.43 -14.72 8.49
N ALA A 43 -0.10 -14.95 9.76
CA ALA A 43 -1.07 -14.85 10.85
C ALA A 43 -1.51 -13.39 11.05
N ASP A 44 -2.79 -13.20 11.43
CA ASP A 44 -3.38 -11.88 11.67
C ASP A 44 -2.57 -11.03 12.65
N GLY A 45 -2.05 -11.64 13.73
CA GLY A 45 -1.20 -10.95 14.71
C GLY A 45 0.11 -10.40 14.10
N THR A 46 0.71 -11.11 13.14
CA THR A 46 1.90 -10.65 12.42
C THR A 46 1.54 -9.46 11.52
N ILE A 47 0.46 -9.59 10.74
CA ILE A 47 -0.01 -8.54 9.83
C ILE A 47 -0.35 -7.27 10.63
N ARG A 48 -1.04 -7.40 11.76
CA ARG A 48 -1.36 -6.29 12.66
C ARG A 48 -0.11 -5.61 13.21
N GLY A 49 0.91 -6.40 13.57
CA GLY A 49 2.22 -5.87 13.99
C GLY A 49 2.89 -5.06 12.87
N ASP A 50 2.90 -5.60 11.65
CA ASP A 50 3.49 -4.91 10.49
C ASP A 50 2.76 -3.60 10.16
N VAL A 51 1.43 -3.60 10.17
CA VAL A 51 0.62 -2.38 9.99
C VAL A 51 0.90 -1.37 11.10
N GLY A 52 1.01 -1.82 12.34
CA GLY A 52 1.36 -0.95 13.48
C GLY A 52 2.76 -0.33 13.38
N HIS A 53 3.72 -1.02 12.76
CA HIS A 53 5.03 -0.42 12.46
C HIS A 53 4.93 0.65 11.37
N LEU A 54 4.15 0.40 10.31
CA LEU A 54 3.93 1.39 9.25
C LEU A 54 3.24 2.65 9.76
N ASP A 55 2.25 2.51 10.64
CA ASP A 55 1.56 3.63 11.28
C ASP A 55 2.49 4.48 12.16
N GLN A 56 3.37 3.83 12.94
CA GLN A 56 4.40 4.53 13.71
C GLN A 56 5.36 5.32 12.81
N ILE A 57 5.82 4.72 11.71
CA ILE A 57 6.70 5.39 10.75
C ILE A 57 5.97 6.56 10.09
N ARG A 58 4.69 6.40 9.71
CA ARG A 58 3.87 7.45 9.10
C ARG A 58 3.68 8.63 10.05
N THR A 59 3.39 8.33 11.32
CA THR A 59 3.26 9.32 12.38
C THR A 59 4.57 10.09 12.59
N TRP A 60 5.71 9.40 12.63
CA TRP A 60 7.02 10.03 12.74
C TRP A 60 7.38 10.88 11.52
N PHE A 61 7.08 10.39 10.31
CA PHE A 61 7.48 11.04 9.07
C PHE A 61 6.64 12.28 8.73
N GLY A 62 5.39 12.36 9.23
CA GLY A 62 4.51 13.53 9.07
C GLY A 62 4.05 13.80 7.63
N ARG A 63 4.47 12.96 6.68
CA ARG A 63 4.14 12.99 5.24
C ARG A 63 3.83 11.57 4.76
N PRO A 64 3.19 11.40 3.58
CA PRO A 64 2.90 10.07 3.08
C PRO A 64 4.15 9.21 2.87
N LEU A 65 4.08 7.92 3.21
CA LEU A 65 5.25 7.03 3.28
C LEU A 65 6.05 6.91 1.97
N TRP A 66 5.40 7.05 0.81
CA TRP A 66 6.07 6.98 -0.50
C TRP A 66 7.03 8.15 -0.75
N ASP A 67 6.92 9.26 -0.02
CA ASP A 67 7.90 10.36 -0.09
C ASP A 67 9.24 9.97 0.55
N MET A 68 9.31 8.89 1.35
CA MET A 68 10.57 8.39 1.93
C MET A 68 11.51 7.79 0.87
N ALA A 69 10.94 7.11 -0.13
CA ALA A 69 11.71 6.40 -1.17
C ALA A 69 12.37 7.33 -2.19
N ARG A 70 12.10 8.64 -2.12
CA ARG A 70 12.61 9.67 -3.02
C ARG A 70 13.76 10.50 -2.44
N SER A 71 14.30 10.10 -1.28
CA SER A 71 15.46 10.75 -0.62
C SER A 71 16.80 10.31 -1.21
#